data_AF-A0A7C1ME14-F1
#
_entry.id   AF-A0A7C1ME14-F1
#
_cell.length_a   1.000
_cell.length_b   1.000
_cell.length_c   1.000
_cell.angle_alpha   90.00
_cell.angle_beta   90.00
_cell.angle_gamma   90.00
#
_symmetry.space_group_name_H-M   'P 1'
#
loop_
_entity.id
_entity.type
_entity.pdbx_description
1 polymer ?
#
loop_
_entity_poly.entity_id
_entity_poly.type
_entity_poly.pdbx_seq_one_letter_code
_entity_poly.pdbx_strand_id
1 'polypeptide(L)'
;MWGYRTPRFLYFGRAAARLDDVMGWVPARLTALTYTLLGDRKLAWWCWRNQAPLWDSPNAGPVMAAGAGALDVRLGGPSPYPDGIKQRPVLGGARDASPASVESAIRLVQHGVGLWLGVWLAVTTLVFVGVCG
;
A
#
# COMPACT_ATOMS: atom_id res chain seq x y z
N MET A 1 -1.60 -2.27 -17.97
CA MET A 1 -0.19 -2.22 -17.51
C MET A 1 0.71 -1.98 -18.73
N TRP A 2 1.56 -0.96 -18.66
CA TRP A 2 2.59 -0.66 -19.67
C TRP A 2 3.92 -1.32 -19.26
N GLY A 3 4.81 -1.63 -20.20
CA GLY A 3 6.12 -2.23 -19.88
C GLY A 3 6.10 -3.75 -19.63
N TYR A 4 5.29 -4.49 -20.40
CA TYR A 4 5.35 -5.95 -20.42
C TYR A 4 6.78 -6.42 -20.77
N ARG A 5 7.32 -7.35 -19.97
CA ARG A 5 8.61 -8.01 -20.23
C ARG A 5 8.49 -9.13 -21.28
N THR A 6 7.80 -8.85 -22.38
CA THR A 6 7.75 -9.73 -23.56
C THR A 6 8.75 -9.17 -24.58
N PRO A 7 9.48 -10.01 -25.35
CA PRO A 7 10.49 -9.54 -26.31
C PRO A 7 10.00 -8.44 -27.27
N ARG A 8 8.71 -8.44 -27.58
CA ARG A 8 8.03 -7.48 -28.46
C ARG A 8 7.75 -6.10 -27.86
N PHE A 9 7.64 -5.96 -26.53
CA PHE A 9 7.21 -4.72 -25.86
C PHE A 9 8.22 -4.17 -24.84
N LEU A 10 9.44 -4.71 -24.84
CA LEU A 10 10.47 -4.42 -23.84
C LEU A 10 10.85 -2.93 -23.73
N TYR A 11 10.76 -2.19 -24.83
CA TYR A 11 11.05 -0.75 -24.91
C TYR A 11 9.80 0.13 -25.01
N PHE A 12 8.64 -0.45 -25.33
CA PHE A 12 7.40 0.31 -25.48
C PHE A 12 6.75 0.52 -24.11
N GLY A 13 6.70 1.78 -23.65
CA GLY A 13 6.08 2.14 -22.37
C GLY A 13 6.93 1.91 -21.11
N ARG A 14 8.20 1.48 -21.24
CA ARG A 14 9.11 1.30 -20.09
C ARG A 14 9.44 2.61 -19.36
N ALA A 15 9.61 3.71 -20.11
CA ALA A 15 9.82 5.03 -19.53
C ALA A 15 8.58 5.54 -18.79
N ALA A 16 7.38 5.35 -19.37
CA ALA A 16 6.11 5.68 -18.73
C ALA A 16 5.88 4.85 -17.45
N ALA A 17 6.18 3.54 -17.48
CA ALA A 17 6.07 2.67 -16.32
C ALA A 17 7.03 3.08 -15.17
N ARG A 18 8.26 3.50 -15.51
CA ARG A 18 9.20 4.02 -14.51
C ARG A 18 8.74 5.35 -13.90
N LEU A 19 8.16 6.23 -14.72
CA LEU A 19 7.61 7.51 -14.22
C LEU A 19 6.42 7.26 -13.29
N ASP A 20 5.53 6.34 -13.66
CA ASP A 20 4.40 5.90 -12.84
C ASP A 20 4.85 5.34 -11.48
N ASP A 21 5.90 4.50 -11.47
CA ASP A 21 6.51 4.00 -10.24
C ASP A 21 7.09 5.11 -9.36
N VAL A 22 7.67 6.17 -9.94
CA VAL A 22 8.19 7.32 -9.18
C VAL A 22 7.05 8.15 -8.61
N MET A 23 6.01 8.42 -9.40
CA MET A 23 4.82 9.14 -8.93
C MET A 23 4.08 8.37 -7.84
N GLY A 24 4.11 7.03 -7.91
CA GLY A 24 3.56 6.13 -6.89
C GLY A 24 4.34 6.12 -5.58
N TRP A 25 5.55 6.69 -5.52
CA TRP A 25 6.40 6.60 -4.33
C TRP A 25 5.78 7.33 -3.13
N VAL A 26 5.42 8.60 -3.29
CA VAL A 26 4.81 9.44 -2.25
C VAL A 26 3.47 8.86 -1.76
N PRO A 27 2.48 8.61 -2.63
CA PRO A 27 1.18 8.10 -2.19
C PRO A 27 1.30 6.75 -1.48
N ALA A 28 2.19 5.86 -1.93
CA ALA A 28 2.41 4.58 -1.25
C ALA A 28 2.91 4.75 0.20
N ARG A 29 3.81 5.70 0.47
CA ARG A 29 4.31 5.97 1.84
C ARG A 29 3.23 6.62 2.69
N LEU A 30 2.45 7.53 2.12
CA LEU A 30 1.32 8.15 2.81
C LEU A 30 0.25 7.12 3.17
N THR A 31 -0.05 6.17 2.29
CA THR A 31 -0.97 5.06 2.59
C THR A 31 -0.41 4.14 3.67
N ALA A 32 0.85 3.75 3.59
CA ALA A 32 1.49 2.92 4.62
C ALA A 32 1.49 3.61 6.00
N LEU A 33 1.76 4.92 6.04
CA LEU A 33 1.65 5.74 7.24
C LEU A 33 0.21 5.79 7.75
N THR A 34 -0.76 5.97 6.87
CA THR A 34 -2.19 5.99 7.21
C THR A 34 -2.60 4.68 7.89
N TYR A 35 -2.24 3.52 7.34
CA TYR A 35 -2.53 2.22 7.95
C TYR A 35 -1.82 2.03 9.30
N THR A 36 -0.58 2.51 9.40
CA THR A 36 0.16 2.51 10.67
C THR A 36 -0.51 3.37 11.75
N LEU A 37 -1.16 4.47 11.37
CA LEU A 37 -1.85 5.35 12.33
C LEU A 37 -3.24 4.85 12.71
N LEU A 38 -3.94 4.15 11.81
CA LEU A 38 -5.35 3.79 11.96
C LEU A 38 -5.59 2.31 12.35
N GLY A 39 -4.55 1.47 12.41
CA GLY A 39 -4.64 0.08 12.88
C GLY A 39 -3.67 -0.22 14.03
N ASP A 40 -3.17 -1.46 14.12
CA ASP A 40 -2.10 -1.80 15.06
C ASP A 40 -0.80 -1.10 14.67
N ARG A 41 -0.55 0.05 15.29
CA ARG A 41 0.59 0.91 15.01
C ARG A 41 1.95 0.23 15.19
N LYS A 42 2.10 -0.59 16.22
CA LYS A 42 3.40 -1.23 16.51
C LYS A 42 3.70 -2.28 15.47
N LEU A 43 2.71 -3.13 15.19
CA LEU A 43 2.88 -4.22 14.24
C LEU A 43 2.95 -3.72 12.80
N ALA A 44 2.10 -2.77 12.39
CA ALA A 44 2.14 -2.14 11.07
C ALA A 44 3.49 -1.50 10.77
N TRP A 45 4.02 -0.72 11.72
CA TRP A 45 5.33 -0.08 11.58
C TRP A 45 6.46 -1.12 11.46
N TRP A 46 6.44 -2.14 12.33
CA TRP A 46 7.43 -3.21 12.29
C TRP A 46 7.38 -3.98 10.96
N CYS A 47 6.17 -4.33 10.48
CA CYS A 47 5.99 -5.02 9.20
C CYS A 47 6.46 -4.15 8.04
N TRP A 48 6.09 -2.86 8.01
CA TRP A 48 6.57 -1.94 6.98
C TRP A 48 8.10 -1.87 6.98
N ARG A 49 8.76 -1.72 8.13
CA ARG A 49 10.22 -1.60 8.20
C ARG A 49 10.95 -2.86 7.77
N ASN A 50 10.46 -4.04 8.17
CA ASN A 50 11.21 -5.30 8.06
C ASN A 50 10.76 -6.18 6.89
N GLN A 51 9.49 -6.12 6.49
CA GLN A 51 8.91 -7.02 5.50
C GLN A 51 8.68 -6.34 4.14
N ALA A 52 8.40 -5.02 4.10
CA ALA A 52 8.22 -4.30 2.84
C ALA A 52 9.41 -4.43 1.86
N PRO A 53 10.69 -4.40 2.31
CA PRO A 53 11.84 -4.56 1.42
C PRO A 53 11.93 -5.93 0.75
N LEU A 54 11.23 -6.94 1.27
CA LEU A 54 11.21 -8.29 0.70
C LEU A 54 10.30 -8.38 -0.54
N TRP A 55 9.46 -7.37 -0.79
CA TRP A 55 8.53 -7.36 -1.91
C TRP A 55 9.16 -6.78 -3.17
N ASP A 56 8.88 -7.40 -4.33
CA ASP A 56 9.42 -6.99 -5.65
C ASP A 56 9.17 -5.51 -5.99
N SER A 57 8.04 -4.95 -5.54
CA SER A 57 7.62 -3.58 -5.86
C SER A 57 7.89 -2.63 -4.69
N PRO A 58 8.65 -1.54 -4.94
CA PRO A 58 8.99 -0.56 -3.91
C PRO A 58 7.79 0.27 -3.43
N ASN A 59 6.66 0.22 -4.14
CA ASN A 59 5.42 0.91 -3.79
C ASN A 59 4.42 -0.03 -3.14
N ALA A 60 4.27 -1.25 -3.68
CA ALA A 60 3.33 -2.21 -3.12
C ALA A 60 3.79 -2.75 -1.76
N GLY A 61 5.09 -3.01 -1.59
CA GLY A 61 5.66 -3.56 -0.36
C GLY A 61 5.27 -2.78 0.90
N PRO A 62 5.52 -1.46 0.97
CA PRO A 62 5.12 -0.61 2.09
C PRO A 62 3.63 -0.70 2.44
N VAL A 63 2.75 -0.58 1.43
CA VAL A 63 1.30 -0.56 1.61
C VAL A 63 0.80 -1.91 2.11
N MET A 64 1.25 -3.02 1.51
CA MET A 64 0.80 -4.36 1.89
C MET A 64 1.36 -4.78 3.25
N ALA A 65 2.63 -4.52 3.54
CA ALA A 65 3.22 -4.87 4.83
C ALA A 65 2.60 -4.06 5.98
N ALA A 66 2.41 -2.74 5.78
CA ALA A 66 1.73 -1.90 6.75
C ALA A 66 0.26 -2.31 6.95
N GLY A 67 -0.47 -2.60 5.86
CA GLY A 67 -1.88 -3.02 5.93
C GLY A 67 -2.07 -4.38 6.61
N ALA A 68 -1.23 -5.35 6.26
CA ALA A 68 -1.25 -6.68 6.89
C ALA A 68 -0.91 -6.60 8.38
N GLY A 69 0.10 -5.79 8.75
CA GLY A 69 0.44 -5.54 10.15
C GLY A 69 -0.63 -4.74 10.90
N ALA A 70 -1.27 -3.76 10.26
CA ALA A 70 -2.34 -2.95 10.86
C ALA A 70 -3.56 -3.78 11.25
N LEU A 71 -3.81 -4.88 10.53
CA LEU A 71 -4.91 -5.81 10.78
C LEU A 71 -4.47 -7.07 11.55
N ASP A 72 -3.18 -7.21 11.87
CA ASP A 72 -2.55 -8.42 12.43
C ASP A 72 -2.91 -9.69 11.64
N VAL A 73 -2.88 -9.62 10.32
CA VAL A 73 -3.16 -10.76 9.42
C VAL A 73 -1.92 -11.17 8.65
N ARG A 74 -1.81 -12.46 8.37
CA ARG A 74 -0.77 -13.06 7.56
C ARG A 74 -1.21 -13.11 6.10
N LEU A 75 -0.43 -12.47 5.23
CA LEU A 75 -0.63 -12.46 3.77
C LEU A 75 0.61 -13.03 3.07
N GLY A 76 0.45 -13.45 1.81
CA GLY A 76 1.54 -14.02 0.99
C GLY A 76 1.43 -15.53 0.85
N GLY A 77 2.56 -16.19 0.56
CA GLY A 77 2.60 -17.64 0.30
C GLY A 77 2.42 -18.00 -1.18
N PRO A 78 2.09 -19.28 -1.48
CA PRO A 78 2.04 -19.79 -2.84
C PRO A 78 0.88 -19.16 -3.63
N SER A 79 1.20 -18.36 -4.63
CA SER A 79 0.22 -17.77 -5.54
C SER A 79 0.22 -18.52 -6.88
N PRO A 80 -0.87 -19.18 -7.27
CA PRO A 80 -0.95 -19.84 -8.57
C PRO A 80 -1.08 -18.80 -9.70
N TYR A 81 -0.22 -18.92 -10.70
CA TYR A 81 -0.26 -18.17 -11.95
C TYR A 81 -0.27 -19.16 -13.13
N PRO A 82 -0.64 -18.70 -14.36
CA PRO A 82 -0.67 -19.57 -15.54
C PRO A 82 0.69 -20.22 -15.89
N ASP A 83 1.79 -19.59 -15.48
CA ASP A 83 3.17 -20.04 -15.68
C ASP A 83 3.74 -20.84 -14.48
N GLY A 84 2.95 -21.04 -13.42
CA GLY A 84 3.32 -21.84 -12.25
C GLY A 84 3.00 -21.19 -10.91
N ILE A 85 3.49 -21.77 -9.82
CA ILE A 85 3.30 -21.22 -8.47
C ILE A 85 4.41 -20.21 -8.18
N LYS A 86 4.05 -18.94 -7.98
CA LYS A 86 4.97 -17.91 -7.51
C LYS A 86 4.94 -17.83 -5.99
N GLN A 87 6.08 -18.06 -5.35
CA GLN A 87 6.23 -17.89 -3.91
C GLN A 87 6.34 -16.40 -3.57
N ARG A 88 5.39 -15.89 -2.79
CA ARG A 88 5.41 -14.53 -2.26
C ARG A 88 5.91 -14.54 -0.81
N PRO A 89 6.75 -13.57 -0.41
CA PRO A 89 7.16 -13.48 0.99
C PRO A 89 5.94 -13.27 1.87
N VAL A 90 6.02 -13.79 3.09
CA VAL A 90 4.95 -13.63 4.08
C VAL A 90 5.01 -12.21 4.64
N LEU A 91 3.86 -11.55 4.66
CA LEU A 91 3.66 -10.21 5.20
C LEU A 91 2.66 -10.23 6.35
N GLY A 92 2.80 -9.27 7.26
CA GLY A 92 1.92 -9.02 8.39
C GLY A 92 2.23 -9.86 9.62
N GLY A 93 1.14 -10.25 10.30
CA GLY A 93 1.14 -10.74 11.67
C GLY A 93 1.02 -12.25 11.85
N ALA A 94 0.47 -12.65 12.99
CA ALA A 94 0.37 -14.05 13.37
C ALA A 94 -0.92 -14.72 12.90
N ARG A 95 -2.02 -13.96 12.72
CA ARG A 95 -3.34 -14.54 12.47
C ARG A 95 -3.54 -14.83 10.99
N ASP A 96 -4.21 -15.93 10.68
CA ASP A 96 -4.62 -16.21 9.31
C ASP A 96 -5.70 -15.24 8.84
N ALA A 97 -5.63 -14.87 7.56
CA ALA A 97 -6.65 -14.04 6.94
C ALA A 97 -7.99 -14.80 6.87
N SER A 98 -9.06 -14.12 7.26
CA SER A 98 -10.43 -14.67 7.25
C SER A 98 -11.38 -13.72 6.52
N PRO A 99 -12.63 -14.12 6.24
CA PRO A 99 -13.63 -13.22 5.68
C PRO A 99 -13.83 -11.93 6.51
N ALA A 100 -13.75 -12.01 7.84
CA ALA A 100 -13.84 -10.86 8.73
C ALA A 100 -12.64 -9.88 8.57
N SER A 101 -11.50 -10.38 8.11
CA SER A 101 -10.34 -9.55 7.77
C SER A 101 -10.61 -8.66 6.57
N VAL A 102 -11.45 -9.11 5.62
CA VAL A 102 -11.84 -8.31 4.44
C VAL A 102 -12.65 -7.08 4.89
N GLU A 103 -13.64 -7.28 5.75
CA GLU A 103 -14.43 -6.17 6.31
C GLU A 103 -13.56 -5.21 7.11
N SER A 104 -12.61 -5.74 7.89
CA SER A 104 -11.66 -4.93 8.65
C SER A 104 -10.75 -4.11 7.74
N ALA A 105 -10.30 -4.68 6.62
CA ALA A 105 -9.53 -3.97 5.60
C ALA A 105 -10.35 -2.85 4.94
N ILE A 106 -11.61 -3.12 4.60
CA ILE A 106 -12.51 -2.10 4.05
C ILE A 106 -12.68 -0.94 5.03
N ARG A 107 -12.93 -1.23 6.31
CA ARG A 107 -13.04 -0.18 7.35
C ARG A 107 -11.75 0.64 7.47
N LEU A 108 -10.59 -0.02 7.43
CA LEU A 108 -9.29 0.66 7.47
C LEU A 108 -9.11 1.63 6.28
N VAL A 109 -9.50 1.20 5.08
CA VAL A 109 -9.50 2.06 3.89
C VAL A 109 -10.47 3.23 4.04
N GLN A 110 -11.70 2.98 4.50
CA GLN A 110 -12.72 4.02 4.70
C GLN A 110 -12.27 5.07 5.72
N HIS A 111 -11.68 4.66 6.85
CA HIS A 111 -11.10 5.58 7.81
C HIS A 111 -9.94 6.38 7.21
N GLY A 112 -9.10 5.75 6.38
CA GLY A 112 -8.06 6.43 5.63
C GLY A 112 -8.62 7.50 4.69
N VAL A 113 -9.67 7.19 3.94
CA VAL A 113 -10.36 8.17 3.08
C VAL A 113 -10.90 9.33 3.92
N GLY A 114 -11.58 9.04 5.03
CA GLY A 114 -12.07 10.06 5.96
C GLY A 114 -10.97 10.98 6.49
N LEU A 115 -9.82 10.41 6.87
CA LEU A 115 -8.65 11.17 7.31
C LEU A 115 -8.18 12.14 6.22
N TRP A 116 -7.99 11.66 4.98
CA TRP A 116 -7.49 12.49 3.89
C TRP A 116 -8.49 13.55 3.43
N LEU A 117 -9.79 13.26 3.46
CA LEU A 117 -10.84 14.27 3.25
C LEU A 117 -10.77 15.36 4.33
N GLY A 118 -10.61 14.97 5.60
CA GLY A 118 -10.45 15.92 6.71
C GLY A 118 -9.20 16.79 6.56
N VAL A 119 -8.05 16.19 6.23
CA VAL A 119 -6.80 16.92 5.95
C VAL A 119 -6.98 17.90 4.79
N TRP A 120 -7.60 17.45 3.70
CA TRP A 120 -7.85 18.29 2.53
C TRP A 120 -8.75 19.49 2.87
N LEU A 121 -9.86 19.27 3.59
CA LEU A 121 -10.75 20.32 4.05
C LEU A 121 -10.01 21.32 4.94
N ALA A 122 -9.26 20.83 5.94
CA ALA A 122 -8.51 21.68 6.86
C ALA A 122 -7.48 22.55 6.14
N VAL A 123 -6.69 21.98 5.23
CA VAL A 123 -5.71 22.74 4.43
C VAL A 123 -6.42 23.79 3.57
N THR A 124 -7.53 23.42 2.93
CA THR A 124 -8.30 24.35 2.09
C THR A 124 -8.85 25.52 2.90
N THR A 125 -9.42 25.25 4.08
CA THR A 125 -9.92 26.30 4.97
C THR A 125 -8.79 27.21 5.47
N LEU A 126 -7.66 26.65 5.86
CA LEU A 126 -6.50 27.44 6.33
C LEU A 126 -5.95 28.35 5.23
N VAL A 127 -5.85 27.85 4.00
CA VAL A 127 -5.41 28.65 2.85
C VAL A 127 -6.41 29.76 2.55
N PHE A 128 -7.72 29.45 2.56
CA PHE A 128 -8.76 30.44 2.29
C PHE A 128 -8.76 31.57 3.34
N VAL A 129 -8.70 31.20 4.64
CA VAL A 129 -8.64 32.18 5.73
C VAL A 129 -7.36 33.02 5.66
N GLY A 130 -6.21 32.41 5.35
CA GLY A 130 -4.94 33.13 5.26
C GLY A 130 -4.78 34.03 4.02
N VAL A 131 -5.60 33.83 2.98
CA VAL A 131 -5.60 34.68 1.78
C VAL A 131 -6.65 35.79 1.89
N CYS A 132 -7.75 35.56 2.63
CA CYS A 132 -8.85 36.52 2.77
C CYS A 132 -8.84 37.34 4.07
N GLY A 133 -7.93 37.06 5.01
CA GLY A 133 -7.75 37.80 6.26
C GLY A 133 -6.46 38.62 6.26
#